data_AF-A0A9P6E1I5-F1
#
_entry.id   AF-A0A9P6E1I5-F1
#
_cell.length_a   1.000
_cell.length_b   1.000
_cell.length_c   1.000
_cell.angle_alpha   90.00
_cell.angle_beta   90.00
_cell.angle_gamma   90.00
#
_symmetry.space_group_name_H-M   'P 1'
#
loop_
_entity.id
_entity.type
_entity.pdbx_description
1 polymer ?
#
loop_
_entity_poly.entity_id
_entity_poly.type
_entity_poly.pdbx_seq_one_letter_code
_entity_poly.pdbx_strand_id
1 'polypeptide(L)'
;RWNHVVIPSLIQPFMLFERERLLHREEHTVQVEEACRCGKQWRLLKVLCMYFERLETIEFHVCGCPSQTAARQLVLCSLFPCAPLHPSLAVSIDMLEFVAELFVQQAPNERAWATLV
;
A
#
# COMPACT_ATOMS: atom_id res chain seq x y z
N ARG A 1 2.14 3.73 -16.76
CA ARG A 1 2.11 4.81 -15.73
C ARG A 1 2.47 4.32 -14.32
N TRP A 2 2.01 3.14 -13.89
CA TRP A 2 2.36 2.54 -12.59
C TRP A 2 3.88 2.38 -12.38
N ASN A 3 4.56 1.61 -13.23
CA ASN A 3 5.99 1.32 -13.07
C ASN A 3 6.93 2.53 -13.17
N HIS A 4 6.57 3.56 -13.95
CA HIS A 4 7.48 4.68 -14.25
C HIS A 4 7.17 5.95 -13.47
N VAL A 5 6.03 6.02 -12.77
CA VAL A 5 5.60 7.25 -12.07
C VAL A 5 5.16 6.92 -10.67
N VAL A 6 4.22 5.97 -10.51
CA VAL A 6 3.63 5.70 -9.20
C VAL A 6 4.61 4.95 -8.32
N ILE A 7 5.09 3.77 -8.74
CA ILE A 7 6.02 2.97 -7.92
C ILE A 7 7.26 3.78 -7.50
N PRO A 8 7.97 4.49 -8.42
CA PRO A 8 9.13 5.28 -8.01
C PRO A 8 8.79 6.36 -6.98
N SER A 9 7.61 6.97 -7.06
CA SER A 9 7.16 7.98 -6.08
C SER A 9 6.85 7.41 -4.69
N LEU A 10 6.64 6.09 -4.58
CA LEU A 10 6.37 5.41 -3.32
C LEU A 10 7.62 4.97 -2.57
N ILE A 11 8.79 4.97 -3.22
CA ILE A 11 10.06 4.55 -2.61
C ILE A 11 10.35 5.38 -1.36
N GLN A 12 10.29 6.72 -1.47
CA GLN A 12 10.56 7.59 -0.33
C GLN A 12 9.54 7.40 0.82
N PRO A 13 8.21 7.41 0.58
CA PRO A 13 7.22 7.06 1.60
C PRO A 13 7.48 5.70 2.28
N PHE A 14 7.83 4.67 1.50
CA PHE A 14 8.14 3.35 2.03
C PHE A 14 9.39 3.37 2.92
N MET A 15 10.45 4.05 2.50
CA MET A 15 11.68 4.19 3.32
C MET A 15 11.43 4.93 4.63
N LEU A 16 10.50 5.89 4.66
CA LEU A 16 10.08 6.57 5.89
C LEU A 16 9.35 5.62 6.83
N PHE A 17 8.40 4.85 6.29
CA PHE A 17 7.72 3.78 7.01
C PHE A 17 8.71 2.77 7.62
N GLU A 18 9.66 2.26 6.81
CA GLU A 18 10.69 1.32 7.28
C GLU A 18 11.56 1.90 8.39
N ARG A 19 11.97 3.16 8.26
CA ARG A 19 12.72 3.85 9.31
C ARG A 19 11.94 3.91 10.62
N GLU A 20 10.64 4.19 10.57
CA GLU A 20 9.80 4.26 11.77
C GLU A 20 9.57 2.88 12.39
N ARG A 21 9.39 1.85 11.56
CA ARG A 21 9.31 0.44 11.96
C ARG A 21 10.55 0.01 12.76
N LEU A 22 11.75 0.35 12.26
CA LEU A 22 13.02 0.05 12.93
C LEU A 22 13.21 0.78 14.27
N LEU A 23 12.52 1.90 14.47
CA LEU A 23 12.57 2.66 15.72
C LEU A 23 11.58 2.13 16.78
N HIS A 24 10.89 1.00 16.52
CA HIS A 24 9.89 0.39 17.41
C HIS A 24 8.81 1.38 17.89
N ARG A 25 8.46 2.36 17.06
CA ARG A 25 7.36 3.27 17.36
C ARG A 25 6.05 2.54 17.08
N GLU A 26 5.55 1.83 18.09
CA GLU A 26 4.27 1.13 18.01
C GLU A 26 3.14 2.10 17.71
N GLU A 27 2.22 1.61 16.88
CA GLU A 27 0.98 2.24 16.46
C GLU A 27 1.15 3.54 15.66
N HIS A 28 1.43 3.35 14.37
CA HIS A 28 1.01 4.33 13.38
C HIS A 28 -0.51 4.39 13.38
N THR A 29 -1.07 5.27 14.22
CA THR A 29 -2.41 5.81 13.96
C THR A 29 -2.40 6.33 12.54
N VAL A 30 -3.36 5.89 11.71
CA VAL A 30 -3.54 6.34 10.32
C VAL A 30 -3.60 7.86 10.32
N GLN A 31 -2.45 8.53 10.16
CA GLN A 31 -2.36 9.98 10.10
C GLN A 31 -2.58 10.31 8.63
N VAL A 32 -3.85 10.30 8.22
CA VAL A 32 -4.24 10.82 6.91
C VAL A 32 -3.70 12.25 6.84
N GLU A 33 -2.75 12.48 5.94
CA GLU A 33 -2.14 13.80 5.75
C GLU A 33 -3.25 14.87 5.62
N GLU A 34 -3.08 15.98 6.34
CA GLU A 34 -3.95 17.13 6.20
C GLU A 34 -4.06 17.58 4.74
N ALA A 35 -5.16 18.25 4.41
CA ALA A 35 -5.40 18.77 3.09
C ALA A 35 -4.21 19.62 2.55
N CYS A 36 -3.33 19.04 1.71
CA CYS A 36 -2.52 19.73 0.68
C CYS A 36 -2.99 21.15 0.31
N ARG A 37 -2.11 22.14 0.45
CA ARG A 37 -2.43 23.56 0.19
C ARG A 37 -2.46 23.93 -1.30
N CYS A 38 -2.56 22.97 -2.22
CA CYS A 38 -2.42 23.22 -3.67
C CYS A 38 -3.66 23.87 -4.33
N GLY A 39 -4.73 24.15 -3.57
CA GLY A 39 -5.92 24.88 -4.05
C GLY A 39 -6.77 24.16 -5.10
N LYS A 40 -6.43 22.90 -5.43
CA LYS A 40 -7.16 22.07 -6.39
C LYS A 40 -8.34 21.34 -5.74
N GLN A 41 -9.21 20.78 -6.57
CA GLN A 41 -10.34 19.98 -6.10
C GLN A 41 -9.88 18.69 -5.41
N TRP A 42 -10.61 18.39 -4.34
CA TRP A 42 -10.46 17.20 -3.52
C TRP A 42 -11.51 16.19 -3.92
N ARG A 43 -11.17 14.92 -3.79
CA ARG A 43 -12.15 13.86 -3.82
C ARG A 43 -11.96 12.98 -2.59
N LEU A 44 -13.06 12.63 -1.94
CA LEU A 44 -13.06 11.59 -0.93
C LEU A 44 -12.86 10.25 -1.65
N LEU A 45 -11.90 9.46 -1.18
CA LEU A 45 -11.66 8.12 -1.66
C LEU A 45 -11.88 7.14 -0.52
N LYS A 46 -12.66 6.10 -0.80
CA LYS A 46 -12.95 5.00 0.11
C LYS A 46 -12.20 3.77 -0.34
N VAL A 47 -11.37 3.21 0.52
CA VAL A 47 -10.51 2.07 0.20
C VAL A 47 -10.71 0.97 1.24
N LEU A 48 -11.00 -0.24 0.76
CA LEU A 48 -11.02 -1.42 1.61
C LEU A 48 -9.58 -1.85 1.90
N CYS A 49 -9.25 -2.01 3.17
CA CYS A 49 -7.93 -2.33 3.67
C CYS A 49 -7.95 -3.73 4.28
N MET A 50 -7.06 -4.59 3.79
CA MET A 50 -6.87 -5.95 4.29
C MET A 50 -5.64 -5.98 5.20
N TYR A 51 -5.88 -6.36 6.45
CA TYR A 51 -4.85 -6.70 7.44
C TYR A 51 -4.90 -8.21 7.72
N PHE A 52 -3.99 -8.72 8.55
CA PHE A 52 -3.98 -10.13 8.94
C PHE A 52 -5.31 -10.61 9.55
N GLU A 53 -5.82 -9.88 10.54
CA GLU A 53 -6.95 -10.32 11.36
C GLU A 53 -8.23 -9.50 11.12
N ARG A 54 -8.17 -8.51 10.22
CA ARG A 54 -9.29 -7.57 10.03
C ARG A 54 -9.36 -6.98 8.63
N LEU A 55 -10.58 -6.65 8.22
CA LEU A 55 -10.87 -5.83 7.06
C LEU A 55 -11.53 -4.54 7.53
N GLU A 56 -10.95 -3.41 7.14
CA GLU A 56 -11.47 -2.10 7.51
C GLU A 56 -11.57 -1.22 6.28
N THR A 57 -12.50 -0.28 6.27
CA THR A 57 -12.58 0.68 5.19
C THR A 57 -12.11 2.03 5.67
N ILE A 58 -11.08 2.56 5.03
CA ILE A 58 -10.55 3.89 5.32
C ILE A 58 -11.06 4.90 4.28
N GLU A 59 -11.31 6.12 4.75
CA GLU A 59 -11.76 7.22 3.92
C GLU A 59 -10.77 8.37 4.06
N PHE A 60 -10.26 8.88 2.94
CA PHE A 60 -9.29 9.96 2.92
C PHE A 60 -9.44 10.83 1.68
N HIS A 61 -8.94 12.06 1.79
CA HIS A 61 -9.00 13.02 0.70
C HIS A 61 -7.79 12.87 -0.21
N VAL A 62 -8.04 12.70 -1.50
CA VAL A 62 -6.98 12.69 -2.52
C VAL A 62 -7.11 13.89 -3.44
N CYS A 63 -5.95 14.33 -3.94
CA CYS A 63 -5.86 15.42 -4.89
C CYS A 63 -5.05 14.96 -6.11
N GLY A 64 -5.26 15.63 -7.26
CA GLY A 64 -4.44 15.42 -8.46
C GLY A 64 -2.99 15.91 -8.33
N CYS A 65 -2.59 16.42 -7.17
CA CYS A 65 -1.22 16.86 -6.86
C CYS A 65 -0.33 15.62 -6.56
N PRO A 66 0.94 15.58 -7.04
CA PRO A 66 1.83 14.44 -6.81
C PRO A 66 2.08 14.14 -5.33
N SER A 67 2.04 15.18 -4.49
CA SER A 67 2.22 15.09 -3.04
C SER A 67 1.06 14.40 -2.31
N GLN A 68 -0.14 14.38 -2.88
CA GLN A 68 -1.38 13.95 -2.20
C GLN A 68 -2.10 12.85 -2.97
N THR A 69 -1.32 11.94 -3.57
CA THR A 69 -1.86 10.79 -4.32
C THR A 69 -2.35 9.70 -3.39
N ALA A 70 -3.34 8.93 -3.83
CA ALA A 70 -3.90 7.84 -3.04
C ALA A 70 -2.85 6.81 -2.62
N ALA A 71 -1.99 6.43 -3.56
CA ALA A 71 -0.94 5.46 -3.34
C ALA A 71 0.06 5.91 -2.25
N ARG A 72 0.43 7.20 -2.24
CA ARG A 72 1.37 7.75 -1.26
C ARG A 72 0.78 7.72 0.15
N GLN A 73 -0.47 8.17 0.30
CA GLN A 73 -1.14 8.18 1.61
C GLN A 73 -1.31 6.76 2.16
N LEU A 74 -1.67 5.79 1.31
CA LEU A 74 -1.79 4.40 1.71
C LEU A 74 -0.46 3.84 2.22
N VAL A 75 0.65 4.08 1.52
CA VAL A 75 1.97 3.57 1.95
C VAL A 75 2.42 4.19 3.27
N LEU A 76 2.13 5.47 3.50
CA LEU A 76 2.36 6.11 4.81
C LEU A 76 1.54 5.47 5.94
N CYS A 77 0.40 4.86 5.60
CA CYS A 77 -0.47 4.13 6.54
C CYS A 77 -0.17 2.63 6.58
N SER A 78 1.06 2.22 6.24
CA SER A 78 1.50 0.81 6.13
C SER A 78 0.67 -0.09 5.21
N LEU A 79 0.03 0.50 4.20
CA LEU A 79 -0.83 -0.18 3.23
C LEU A 79 -0.31 -0.03 1.81
N PHE A 80 -0.22 -1.13 1.08
CA PHE A 80 0.10 -1.13 -0.33
C PHE A 80 -1.17 -1.06 -1.19
N PRO A 81 -1.32 -0.06 -2.07
CA PRO A 81 -2.46 0.04 -2.98
C PRO A 81 -2.48 -1.09 -4.03
N CYS A 82 -3.65 -1.67 -4.29
CA CYS A 82 -3.82 -2.63 -5.38
C CYS A 82 -4.03 -1.96 -6.75
N ALA A 83 -4.07 -0.62 -6.83
CA ALA A 83 -4.16 0.10 -8.10
C ALA A 83 -3.47 1.50 -8.10
N PRO A 84 -2.96 1.97 -9.26
CA PRO A 84 -2.26 3.25 -9.46
C PRO A 84 -2.96 4.52 -9.03
N LEU A 85 -4.18 4.69 -9.50
CA LEU A 85 -4.84 5.99 -9.46
C LEU A 85 -6.07 5.96 -8.55
N HIS A 86 -6.78 4.83 -8.57
CA HIS A 86 -8.04 4.65 -7.87
C HIS A 86 -8.06 3.27 -7.22
N PRO A 87 -7.27 3.07 -6.15
CA PRO A 87 -7.34 1.83 -5.38
C PRO A 87 -8.72 1.74 -4.73
N SER A 88 -9.44 0.67 -5.03
CA SER A 88 -10.60 0.22 -4.23
C SER A 88 -10.17 -0.68 -3.08
N LEU A 89 -8.97 -1.26 -3.20
CA LEU A 89 -8.39 -2.20 -2.28
C LEU A 89 -6.93 -1.83 -1.97
N ALA A 90 -6.53 -2.01 -0.73
CA ALA A 90 -5.15 -1.96 -0.28
C ALA A 90 -4.88 -3.10 0.71
N VAL A 91 -3.65 -3.58 0.76
CA VAL A 91 -3.22 -4.69 1.62
C VAL A 91 -2.12 -4.21 2.54
N SER A 92 -2.11 -4.63 3.80
CA SER A 92 -1.03 -4.34 4.75
C SER A 92 0.32 -4.79 4.18
N ILE A 93 1.33 -3.93 4.30
CA ILE A 93 2.69 -4.24 3.87
C ILE A 93 3.22 -5.47 4.62
N ASP A 94 2.96 -5.59 5.92
CA ASP A 94 3.37 -6.74 6.73
C ASP A 94 2.76 -8.06 6.20
N MET A 95 1.51 -8.01 5.75
CA MET A 95 0.85 -9.17 5.14
C MET A 95 1.51 -9.56 3.81
N LEU A 96 1.90 -8.57 3.01
CA LEU A 96 2.63 -8.83 1.76
C LEU A 96 4.03 -9.38 2.00
N GLU A 97 4.75 -8.90 3.00
CA GLU A 97 6.06 -9.45 3.41
C GLU A 97 5.92 -10.91 3.83
N PHE A 98 4.95 -11.22 4.69
CA PHE A 98 4.68 -12.60 5.12
C PHE A 98 4.35 -13.53 3.94
N VAL A 99 3.47 -13.08 3.03
CA VAL A 99 3.13 -13.86 1.85
C VAL A 99 4.36 -14.05 0.94
N ALA A 100 5.22 -13.04 0.78
CA ALA A 100 6.45 -13.16 0.01
C ALA A 100 7.43 -14.19 0.63
N GLU A 101 7.58 -14.19 1.95
CA GLU A 101 8.38 -15.19 2.67
C GLU A 101 7.82 -16.60 2.51
N LEU A 102 6.50 -16.75 2.61
CA LEU A 102 5.84 -18.02 2.34
C LEU A 102 6.12 -18.50 0.92
N PHE A 103 5.97 -17.64 -0.10
CA PHE A 103 6.21 -18.02 -1.49
C PHE A 103 7.63 -18.56 -1.75
N VAL A 104 8.63 -18.08 -1.03
CA VAL A 104 10.01 -18.59 -1.12
C VAL A 104 10.14 -19.97 -0.48
N GLN A 105 9.37 -20.24 0.58
CA GLN A 105 9.42 -21.49 1.35
C GLN A 105 8.40 -22.54 0.89
N GLN A 106 7.42 -22.18 0.06
CA GLN A 106 6.54 -23.15 -0.57
C GLN A 106 7.36 -24.02 -1.53
N ALA A 107 7.26 -25.35 -1.39
CA ALA A 107 7.69 -26.26 -2.44
C ALA A 107 7.09 -25.77 -3.77
N PRO A 108 7.86 -25.80 -4.88
CA PRO A 108 7.37 -25.30 -6.16
C PRO A 108 6.03 -25.96 -6.43
N ASN A 109 4.96 -25.17 -6.44
CA ASN A 109 3.58 -25.62 -6.52
C ASN A 109 3.50 -26.85 -7.45
N GLU A 110 2.92 -27.94 -6.96
CA GLU A 110 2.76 -29.27 -7.59
C GLU A 110 2.05 -29.28 -8.96
N ARG A 111 1.97 -28.15 -9.68
CA ARG A 111 1.55 -28.08 -11.07
C ARG A 111 2.72 -28.22 -12.06
N ALA A 112 3.95 -28.35 -11.58
CA ALA A 112 5.14 -28.54 -12.44
C ALA A 112 5.28 -29.97 -13.01
N TRP A 113 4.50 -30.97 -12.55
CA TRP A 113 4.63 -32.37 -13.00
C TRP A 113 3.45 -32.89 -13.84
N ALA A 114 2.52 -32.02 -14.27
CA ALA A 114 1.43 -32.41 -15.16
C ALA A 114 1.75 -32.12 -16.65
N THR A 115 2.90 -32.56 -17.16
CA THR A 115 3.24 -32.66 -18.60
C THR A 115 4.49 -33.56 -18.67
N LEU A 116 4.56 -34.75 -19.25
CA LEU A 116 3.90 -35.37 -20.40
C LEU A 116 3.67 -36.88 -20.16
N VAL A 117 2.56 -37.36 -20.70
CA VAL A 117 2.35 -38.77 -21.11
C VAL A 117 3.40 -39.17 -22.15
#